data_AF-A0A2A2FD04-F1
#
_entry.id   AF-A0A2A2FD04-F1
#
_cell.length_a   1.000
_cell.length_b   1.000
_cell.length_c   1.000
_cell.angle_alpha   90.00
_cell.angle_beta   90.00
_cell.angle_gamma   90.00
#
_symmetry.space_group_name_H-M   'P 1'
#
loop_
_entity.id
_entity.type
_entity.pdbx_description
1 polymer ?
#
loop_
_entity_poly.entity_id
_entity_poly.type
_entity_poly.pdbx_seq_one_letter_code
_entity_poly.pdbx_strand_id
1 'polypeptide(L)'
;MSTDRSEGAVVRSETDPEGSEPSPDPEPERTESSPDSEPEPSESPPDPERLRRRLRRRTDEIERREVEAAVSALDARGGLTEEQRETVRELGSALADELIAGPDRTLERAARDQEAEGRERERTRSIRRLFDLGEA
;
A
#
# COMPACT_ATOMS: atom_id res chain seq x y z
N MET A 1 36.02 -18.96 -47.16
CA MET A 1 36.92 -18.30 -48.14
C MET A 1 36.16 -17.12 -48.74
N SER A 2 36.81 -15.95 -48.75
CA SER A 2 36.40 -14.68 -49.39
C SER A 2 35.21 -13.94 -48.77
N THR A 3 35.22 -12.63 -48.51
CA THR A 3 36.18 -11.51 -48.69
C THR A 3 35.58 -10.36 -47.86
N ASP A 4 36.29 -9.79 -46.88
CA ASP A 4 37.05 -8.53 -47.00
C ASP A 4 36.41 -7.47 -47.92
N ARG A 5 35.94 -6.36 -47.34
CA ARG A 5 35.58 -5.16 -48.10
C ARG A 5 35.84 -3.90 -47.27
N SER A 6 37.09 -3.47 -47.36
CA SER A 6 37.57 -2.12 -47.70
C SER A 6 36.94 -0.88 -47.06
N GLU A 7 37.83 -0.16 -46.36
CA GLU A 7 37.83 1.27 -46.07
C GLU A 7 37.58 2.16 -47.29
N GLY A 8 37.06 3.36 -47.02
CA GLY A 8 37.01 4.47 -47.96
C GLY A 8 36.80 5.80 -47.23
N ALA A 9 37.90 6.50 -46.96
CA ALA A 9 37.93 7.90 -46.52
C ALA A 9 37.93 8.83 -47.74
N VAL A 10 37.16 9.93 -47.71
CA VAL A 10 37.38 11.20 -48.45
C VAL A 10 36.50 12.28 -47.80
N VAL A 11 37.05 13.26 -47.08
CA VAL A 11 37.52 14.59 -47.52
C VAL A 11 36.41 15.60 -47.88
N ARG A 12 36.50 16.70 -47.12
CA ARG A 12 35.81 18.01 -47.10
C ARG A 12 35.46 18.64 -48.45
N SER A 13 34.45 19.52 -48.44
CA SER A 13 34.43 20.77 -49.21
C SER A 13 33.51 21.81 -48.55
N GLU A 14 34.04 23.02 -48.40
CA GLU A 14 33.44 24.30 -47.98
C GLU A 14 32.55 24.93 -49.08
N THR A 15 32.04 26.15 -48.79
CA THR A 15 31.40 27.19 -49.63
C THR A 15 29.86 27.15 -49.67
N ASP A 16 29.08 28.22 -49.49
CA ASP A 16 29.31 29.68 -49.40
C ASP A 16 28.08 30.36 -48.71
N PRO A 17 28.07 31.69 -48.44
CA PRO A 17 27.29 32.36 -47.40
C PRO A 17 26.12 33.24 -47.90
N GLU A 18 25.49 33.89 -46.91
CA GLU A 18 24.65 35.10 -46.94
C GLU A 18 23.21 35.01 -47.49
N GLY A 19 22.27 35.51 -46.67
CA GLY A 19 20.90 35.73 -47.09
C GLY A 19 19.95 36.18 -45.97
N SER A 20 19.99 37.49 -45.68
CA SER A 20 18.86 38.38 -45.29
C SER A 20 18.03 38.05 -44.03
N GLU A 21 18.21 38.82 -42.95
CA GLU A 21 17.42 40.02 -42.55
C GLU A 21 16.22 39.65 -41.63
N PRO A 22 15.57 40.62 -40.97
CA PRO A 22 15.75 40.94 -39.55
C PRO A 22 14.49 40.53 -38.75
N SER A 23 14.35 41.07 -37.53
CA SER A 23 13.11 41.23 -36.71
C SER A 23 13.19 40.51 -35.35
N PRO A 24 12.30 40.84 -34.41
CA PRO A 24 12.64 41.69 -33.28
C PRO A 24 12.51 40.90 -31.98
N ASP A 25 13.07 41.44 -30.91
CA ASP A 25 12.72 40.99 -29.56
C ASP A 25 11.27 41.40 -29.25
N PRO A 26 10.39 40.44 -28.97
CA PRO A 26 9.59 40.60 -27.77
C PRO A 26 9.53 39.30 -26.97
N GLU A 27 10.12 39.30 -25.78
CA GLU A 27 9.77 38.34 -24.73
C GLU A 27 8.28 38.51 -24.35
N PRO A 28 7.45 37.46 -24.48
CA PRO A 28 6.25 37.39 -23.67
C PRO A 28 6.64 36.86 -22.28
N GLU A 29 6.98 37.78 -21.38
CA GLU A 29 6.74 37.51 -19.96
C GLU A 29 5.24 37.21 -19.78
N ARG A 30 4.96 36.19 -18.96
CA ARG A 30 3.66 35.77 -18.41
C ARG A 30 2.92 34.69 -19.19
N THR A 31 3.18 33.44 -18.82
CA THR A 31 2.19 32.40 -18.44
C THR A 31 3.02 31.17 -18.07
N GLU A 32 2.91 30.49 -16.93
CA GLU A 32 1.96 30.45 -15.84
C GLU A 32 2.80 30.14 -14.59
N SER A 33 2.45 30.75 -13.45
CA SER A 33 2.72 30.11 -12.17
C SER A 33 2.25 28.67 -12.30
N SER A 34 3.17 27.72 -12.38
CA SER A 34 2.85 26.35 -12.02
C SER A 34 2.18 26.48 -10.66
N PRO A 35 0.91 26.06 -10.51
CA PRO A 35 0.30 26.09 -9.20
C PRO A 35 1.27 25.34 -8.31
N ASP A 36 1.65 26.00 -7.21
CA ASP A 36 2.23 25.37 -6.04
C ASP A 36 1.56 24.00 -5.92
N SER A 37 2.28 22.95 -6.33
CA SER A 37 1.92 21.61 -5.95
C SER A 37 2.20 21.61 -4.46
N GLU A 38 1.23 22.11 -3.69
CA GLU A 38 1.24 21.98 -2.25
C GLU A 38 1.59 20.50 -2.02
N PRO A 39 2.71 20.20 -1.36
CA PRO A 39 3.01 18.81 -1.07
C PRO A 39 1.80 18.30 -0.31
N GLU A 40 1.05 17.39 -0.95
CA GLU A 40 -0.07 16.67 -0.35
C GLU A 40 0.32 16.40 1.09
N PRO A 41 -0.50 16.81 2.09
CA PRO A 41 -0.13 16.68 3.48
C PRO A 41 0.32 15.25 3.66
N SER A 42 1.61 15.07 3.95
CA SER A 42 2.20 13.75 4.07
C SER A 42 1.41 13.07 5.17
N GLU A 43 0.44 12.23 4.79
CA GLU A 43 -0.27 11.38 5.74
C GLU A 43 0.84 10.67 6.48
N SER A 44 1.05 11.06 7.74
CA SER A 44 2.08 10.46 8.58
C SER A 44 1.92 8.95 8.46
N PRO A 45 3.01 8.23 8.15
CA PRO A 45 2.93 6.80 7.90
C PRO A 45 2.20 6.15 9.09
N PRO A 46 1.18 5.31 8.82
CA PRO A 46 0.36 4.79 9.91
C PRO A 46 1.23 3.94 10.84
N ASP A 47 1.14 4.22 12.14
CA ASP A 47 1.87 3.49 13.19
C ASP A 47 1.45 2.00 13.18
N PRO A 48 2.37 1.08 12.80
CA PRO A 48 2.06 -0.34 12.67
C PRO A 48 1.67 -1.00 14.00
N GLU A 49 2.26 -0.59 15.12
CA GLU A 49 1.96 -1.15 16.44
C GLU A 49 0.55 -0.74 16.88
N ARG A 50 0.17 0.52 16.63
CA ARG A 50 -1.20 1.00 16.87
C ARG A 50 -2.21 0.28 16.00
N LEU A 51 -1.91 0.07 14.72
CA LEU A 51 -2.76 -0.72 13.83
C LEU A 51 -2.89 -2.17 14.31
N ARG A 52 -1.81 -2.78 14.79
CA ARG A 52 -1.83 -4.16 15.31
C ARG A 52 -2.75 -4.29 16.51
N ARG A 53 -2.67 -3.35 17.46
CA ARG A 53 -3.57 -3.30 18.63
C ARG A 53 -5.03 -3.12 18.22
N ARG A 54 -5.30 -2.25 17.24
CA ARG A 54 -6.65 -2.03 16.71
C ARG A 54 -7.19 -3.29 16.01
N LEU A 55 -6.36 -3.96 15.22
CA LEU A 55 -6.71 -5.22 14.55
C LEU A 55 -7.15 -6.26 15.59
N ARG A 56 -6.30 -6.52 16.60
CA ARG A 56 -6.60 -7.51 17.66
C ARG A 56 -7.88 -7.17 18.41
N ARG A 57 -8.03 -5.91 18.87
CA ARG A 57 -9.24 -5.47 19.55
C ARG A 57 -10.50 -5.69 18.71
N ARG A 58 -10.46 -5.30 17.43
CA ARG A 58 -11.60 -5.46 16.52
C ARG A 58 -11.92 -6.94 16.28
N THR A 59 -10.89 -7.78 16.15
CA THR A 59 -11.06 -9.23 16.05
C THR A 59 -11.72 -9.79 17.29
N ASP A 60 -11.27 -9.44 18.50
CA ASP A 60 -11.87 -9.90 19.76
C ASP A 60 -13.35 -9.48 19.87
N GLU A 61 -13.68 -8.26 19.45
CA GLU A 61 -15.06 -7.75 19.43
C GLU A 61 -15.95 -8.53 18.47
N ILE A 62 -15.44 -8.85 17.27
CA ILE A 62 -16.16 -9.66 16.27
C ILE A 62 -16.30 -11.10 16.76
N GLU A 63 -15.21 -11.73 17.20
CA GLU A 63 -15.19 -13.10 17.69
C GLU A 63 -16.25 -13.29 18.78
N ARG A 64 -16.25 -12.42 19.81
CA ARG A 64 -17.24 -12.50 20.88
C ARG A 64 -18.66 -12.44 20.37
N ARG A 65 -18.97 -11.46 19.51
CA ARG A 65 -20.31 -11.28 18.94
C ARG A 65 -20.75 -12.51 18.14
N GLU A 66 -19.88 -13.01 17.27
CA GLU A 66 -20.20 -14.13 16.38
C GLU A 66 -20.30 -15.46 17.15
N VAL A 67 -19.43 -15.70 18.13
CA VAL A 67 -19.49 -16.88 18.99
C VAL A 67 -20.75 -16.87 19.85
N GLU A 68 -21.10 -15.74 20.47
CA GLU A 68 -22.34 -15.61 21.23
C GLU A 68 -23.58 -15.85 20.34
N ALA A 69 -23.60 -15.29 19.13
CA ALA A 69 -24.67 -15.51 18.17
C ALA A 69 -24.75 -16.98 17.73
N ALA A 70 -23.62 -17.63 17.47
CA ALA A 70 -23.56 -19.04 17.08
C ALA A 70 -24.05 -19.95 18.21
N VAL A 71 -23.58 -19.74 19.45
CA VAL A 71 -24.03 -20.48 20.62
C VAL A 71 -25.54 -20.30 20.80
N SER A 72 -26.06 -19.07 20.74
CA SER A 72 -27.49 -18.81 20.86
C SER A 72 -28.31 -19.53 19.77
N ALA A 73 -27.85 -19.48 18.51
CA ALA A 73 -28.53 -20.12 17.39
C ALA A 73 -28.51 -21.65 17.46
N LEU A 74 -27.45 -22.25 17.99
CA LEU A 74 -27.35 -23.69 18.22
C LEU A 74 -28.18 -24.13 19.43
N ASP A 75 -28.13 -23.39 20.53
CA ASP A 75 -28.87 -23.69 21.76
C ASP A 75 -30.39 -23.71 21.49
N ALA A 76 -30.88 -22.80 20.64
CA ALA A 76 -32.27 -22.76 20.19
C ALA A 76 -32.74 -24.03 19.43
N ARG A 77 -31.83 -24.88 18.93
CA ARG A 77 -32.15 -26.08 18.14
C ARG A 77 -32.28 -27.37 18.95
N GLY A 78 -32.05 -27.32 20.26
CA GLY A 78 -32.14 -28.51 21.11
C GLY A 78 -31.35 -28.46 22.41
N GLY A 79 -30.80 -27.30 22.76
CA GLY A 79 -29.89 -27.12 23.89
C GLY A 79 -28.49 -27.62 23.57
N LEU A 80 -27.49 -26.86 24.00
CA LEU A 80 -26.09 -27.28 24.00
C LEU A 80 -25.66 -27.65 25.43
N THR A 81 -24.85 -28.69 25.54
CA THR A 81 -24.09 -28.95 26.77
C THR A 81 -23.00 -27.89 26.95
N GLU A 82 -22.47 -27.73 28.15
CA GLU A 82 -21.36 -26.79 28.38
C GLU A 82 -20.11 -27.16 27.57
N GLU A 83 -19.83 -28.45 27.41
CA GLU A 83 -18.71 -28.94 26.59
C GLU A 83 -18.87 -28.57 25.11
N GLN A 84 -20.09 -28.66 24.57
CA GLN A 84 -20.38 -28.24 23.20
C GLN A 84 -20.27 -26.72 23.03
N ARG A 85 -20.72 -25.95 24.03
CA ARG A 85 -20.55 -24.49 24.04
C ARG A 85 -19.08 -24.11 24.04
N GLU A 86 -18.27 -24.80 24.85
CA GLU A 86 -16.82 -24.60 24.88
C GLU A 86 -16.17 -24.94 23.55
N THR A 87 -16.56 -26.07 22.92
CA THR A 87 -16.06 -26.43 21.59
C THR A 87 -16.34 -25.34 20.55
N VAL A 88 -17.50 -24.69 20.61
CA VAL A 88 -17.84 -23.57 19.71
C VAL A 88 -16.98 -22.33 20.00
N ARG A 89 -16.71 -22.03 21.27
CA ARG A 89 -15.83 -20.92 21.67
C ARG A 89 -14.39 -21.16 21.20
N GLU A 90 -13.85 -22.36 21.42
CA GLU A 90 -12.51 -22.76 20.97
C GLU A 90 -12.38 -22.68 19.45
N LEU A 91 -13.39 -23.16 18.70
CA LEU A 91 -13.41 -23.04 17.26
C LEU A 91 -13.43 -21.57 16.81
N GLY A 92 -14.24 -20.73 17.44
CA GLY A 92 -14.31 -19.30 17.16
C GLY A 92 -12.96 -18.61 17.34
N SER A 93 -12.30 -18.87 18.47
CA SER A 93 -10.97 -18.35 18.79
C SER A 93 -9.92 -18.82 17.78
N ALA A 94 -9.90 -20.11 17.46
CA ALA A 94 -8.95 -20.66 16.48
C ALA A 94 -9.12 -20.05 15.08
N LEU A 95 -10.37 -19.83 14.64
CA LEU A 95 -10.65 -19.17 13.36
C LEU A 95 -10.20 -17.71 13.38
N ALA A 96 -10.49 -16.98 14.46
CA ALA A 96 -10.09 -15.58 14.61
C ALA A 96 -8.56 -15.43 14.53
N ASP A 97 -7.83 -16.24 15.30
CA ASP A 97 -6.38 -16.27 15.32
C ASP A 97 -5.77 -16.57 13.94
N GLU A 98 -6.25 -17.62 13.27
CA GLU A 98 -5.73 -18.04 11.98
C GLU A 98 -5.96 -16.98 10.89
N LEU A 99 -7.16 -16.36 10.87
CA LEU A 99 -7.50 -15.33 9.89
C LEU A 99 -6.64 -14.08 10.01
N ILE A 100 -6.26 -13.68 11.23
CA ILE A 100 -5.44 -12.47 11.43
C ILE A 100 -3.94 -12.74 11.55
N ALA A 101 -3.50 -14.01 11.62
CA ALA A 101 -2.09 -14.34 11.82
C ALA A 101 -1.16 -13.69 10.79
N GLY A 102 -1.54 -13.68 9.50
CA GLY A 102 -0.76 -13.06 8.43
C GLY A 102 -0.63 -11.53 8.56
N PRO A 103 -1.76 -10.81 8.64
CA PRO A 103 -1.77 -9.36 8.90
C PRO A 103 -1.06 -8.97 10.21
N ASP A 104 -1.28 -9.70 11.31
CA ASP A 104 -0.65 -9.42 12.61
C ASP A 104 0.88 -9.52 12.54
N ARG A 105 1.41 -10.61 11.96
CA ARG A 105 2.86 -10.77 11.76
C ARG A 105 3.44 -9.69 10.85
N THR A 106 2.67 -9.25 9.85
CA THR A 106 3.10 -8.17 8.95
C THR A 106 3.24 -6.86 9.70
N LEU A 107 2.22 -6.49 10.49
CA LEU A 107 2.25 -5.27 11.29
C LEU A 107 3.33 -5.34 12.39
N GLU A 108 3.53 -6.51 12.98
CA GLU A 108 4.58 -6.73 13.96
C GLU A 108 5.99 -6.56 13.36
N ARG A 109 6.24 -7.06 12.14
CA ARG A 109 7.51 -6.80 11.45
C ARG A 109 7.69 -5.30 11.17
N ALA A 110 6.68 -4.65 10.61
CA ALA A 110 6.73 -3.22 10.32
C ALA A 110 6.91 -2.36 11.58
N ALA A 111 6.44 -2.79 12.74
CA ALA A 111 6.65 -2.10 14.01
C ALA A 111 8.10 -2.21 14.52
N ARG A 112 8.80 -3.29 14.19
CA ARG A 112 10.23 -3.47 14.53
C ARG A 112 11.12 -2.65 13.59
N ASP A 113 10.73 -2.57 12.31
CA ASP A 113 11.49 -1.90 11.27
C ASP A 113 10.94 -0.48 11.03
N GLN A 114 11.30 0.47 11.90
CA GLN A 114 10.83 1.88 11.82
C GLN A 114 11.20 2.60 10.51
N GLU A 115 12.19 2.08 9.78
CA GLU A 115 12.63 2.54 8.46
C GLU A 115 12.01 1.74 7.31
N ALA A 116 11.03 0.87 7.57
CA ALA A 116 10.36 0.09 6.54
C ALA A 116 9.89 1.00 5.41
N GLU A 117 10.38 0.78 4.19
CA GLU A 117 10.15 1.63 3.02
C GLU A 117 9.44 0.89 1.88
N GLY A 118 8.84 1.65 0.96
CA GLY A 118 8.17 1.14 -0.23
C GLY A 118 7.09 0.11 0.08
N ARG A 119 7.35 -1.14 -0.32
CA ARG A 119 6.38 -2.27 -0.29
C ARG A 119 5.81 -2.56 1.10
N GLU A 120 6.59 -2.39 2.16
CA GLU A 120 6.11 -2.66 3.51
C GLU A 120 5.15 -1.58 4.01
N ARG A 121 5.43 -0.30 3.71
CA ARG A 121 4.49 0.82 3.97
C ARG A 121 3.17 0.63 3.22
N GLU A 122 3.24 0.25 1.94
CA GLU A 122 2.05 -0.04 1.13
C GLU A 122 1.23 -1.20 1.71
N ARG A 123 1.90 -2.24 2.21
CA ARG A 123 1.23 -3.37 2.86
C ARG A 123 0.53 -2.94 4.15
N THR A 124 1.19 -2.16 5.00
CA THR A 124 0.59 -1.58 6.23
C THR A 124 -0.63 -0.71 5.90
N ARG A 125 -0.55 0.16 4.88
CA ARG A 125 -1.70 0.95 4.43
C ARG A 125 -2.84 0.08 3.88
N SER A 126 -2.52 -1.00 3.20
CA SER A 126 -3.52 -1.94 2.67
C SER A 126 -4.22 -2.69 3.79
N ILE A 127 -3.50 -3.12 4.83
CA ILE A 127 -4.09 -3.70 6.04
C ILE A 127 -4.99 -2.68 6.75
N ARG A 128 -4.55 -1.42 6.92
CA ARG A 128 -5.37 -0.34 7.49
C ARG A 128 -6.72 -0.21 6.78
N ARG A 129 -6.71 -0.23 5.44
CA ARG A 129 -7.93 -0.08 4.63
C ARG A 129 -8.80 -1.33 4.65
N LEU A 130 -8.22 -2.52 4.50
CA LEU A 130 -8.99 -3.76 4.42
C LEU A 130 -9.77 -4.06 5.71
N PHE A 131 -9.19 -3.73 6.86
CA PHE A 131 -9.78 -3.96 8.17
C PHE A 131 -10.43 -2.71 8.78
N ASP A 132 -10.57 -1.63 8.01
CA ASP A 132 -11.07 -0.32 8.43
C ASP A 132 -10.50 0.15 9.78
N LEU A 133 -9.17 0.15 9.92
CA LEU A 133 -8.46 0.48 11.17
C LEU A 133 -8.17 1.99 11.33
N GLY A 134 -8.92 2.84 10.63
CA GLY A 134 -8.80 4.30 10.65
C GLY A 134 -9.10 4.92 12.02
N GLU A 135 -8.77 6.21 12.18
CA GLU A 135 -9.27 7.02 13.31
C GLU A 135 -10.81 7.04 13.26
N ALA A 136 -11.46 6.73 14.37
CA ALA A 136 -12.90 6.90 14.59
C ALA A 136 -13.11 8.05 15.59
#